data_AF-O85399-F1
#
_entry.id   AF-O85399-F1
#
_cell.length_a   1.000
_cell.length_b   1.000
_cell.length_c   1.000
_cell.angle_alpha   90.00
_cell.angle_beta   90.00
_cell.angle_gamma   90.00
#
_symmetry.space_group_name_H-M   'P 1'
#
loop_
_entity.id
_entity.type
_entity.pdbx_description
1 polymer ?
#
loop_
_entity_poly.entity_id
_entity_poly.type
_entity_poly.pdbx_seq_one_letter_code
_entity_poly.pdbx_strand_id
1 'polypeptide(L)'
;MKSLDEAHWRDSARSVRFFIWDGKTAFPLLLFLLHIQWWTLIVAVTAMVFFTVLNRYGFSVEVFLRWLRSAIGGRRKIAIAWWDN
;
A
#
# COMPACT_ATOMS: atom_id res chain seq x y z
N MET A 1 -12.14 19.24 -25.55
CA MET A 1 -10.79 18.93 -26.08
C MET A 1 -9.80 19.54 -25.10
N LYS A 2 -9.04 18.71 -24.41
CA LYS A 2 -8.06 19.16 -23.41
C LYS A 2 -6.91 19.90 -24.12
N SER A 3 -6.53 21.09 -23.67
CA SER A 3 -5.45 21.85 -24.33
C SER A 3 -4.11 21.13 -24.12
N LEU A 4 -3.17 21.25 -25.06
CA LEU A 4 -1.88 20.55 -24.99
C LEU A 4 -1.00 21.01 -23.81
N ASP A 5 -1.40 22.08 -23.11
CA ASP A 5 -0.75 22.68 -21.93
C ASP A 5 -1.33 22.19 -20.58
N GLU A 6 -2.03 21.05 -20.56
CA GLU A 6 -2.70 20.55 -19.35
C GLU A 6 -1.80 19.87 -18.32
N ALA A 7 -0.49 19.74 -18.59
CA ALA A 7 0.45 19.17 -17.63
C ALA A 7 0.85 20.21 -16.57
N HIS A 8 0.13 20.22 -15.44
CA HIS A 8 0.44 21.11 -14.32
C HIS A 8 1.43 20.43 -13.36
N TRP A 9 2.40 21.19 -12.80
CA TRP A 9 3.43 20.65 -11.89
C TRP A 9 2.86 19.94 -10.66
N ARG A 10 1.63 20.30 -10.24
CA ARG A 10 0.89 19.64 -9.16
C ARG A 10 0.52 18.19 -9.49
N ASP A 11 0.35 17.86 -10.77
CA ASP A 11 -0.03 16.52 -11.20
C ASP A 11 1.08 15.50 -10.97
N SER A 12 2.33 15.96 -10.81
CA SER A 12 3.48 15.14 -10.43
C SER A 12 3.32 14.43 -9.08
N ALA A 13 2.46 14.94 -8.19
CA ALA A 13 2.19 14.33 -6.89
C ALA A 13 1.08 13.26 -6.92
N ARG A 14 0.39 13.07 -8.05
CA ARG A 14 -0.68 12.06 -8.14
C ARG A 14 -0.08 10.65 -8.14
N SER A 15 -0.69 9.74 -7.38
CA SER A 15 -0.27 8.34 -7.41
C SER A 15 -0.53 7.74 -8.79
N VAL A 16 0.46 7.04 -9.34
CA VAL A 16 0.29 6.24 -10.56
C VAL A 16 -0.76 5.16 -10.29
N ARG A 17 -1.76 5.05 -11.17
CA ARG A 17 -2.84 4.08 -11.04
C ARG A 17 -3.06 3.36 -12.35
N PHE A 18 -3.24 2.05 -12.27
CA PHE A 18 -3.72 1.21 -13.36
C PHE A 18 -5.10 0.66 -12.96
N PHE A 19 -6.15 1.25 -13.52
CA PHE A 19 -7.54 1.02 -13.10
C PHE A 19 -7.74 1.21 -11.59
N ILE A 20 -8.05 0.14 -10.86
CA ILE A 20 -8.28 0.14 -9.40
C ILE A 20 -6.99 -0.06 -8.60
N TRP A 21 -5.89 -0.46 -9.26
CA TRP A 21 -4.63 -0.78 -8.62
C TRP A 21 -3.70 0.42 -8.59
N ASP A 22 -3.13 0.71 -7.43
CA ASP A 22 -2.01 1.65 -7.32
C ASP A 22 -0.78 1.02 -7.98
N GLY A 23 0.02 1.80 -8.71
CA GLY A 23 1.19 1.30 -9.43
C GLY A 23 2.15 0.53 -8.52
N LYS A 24 2.23 0.89 -7.24
CA LYS A 24 3.07 0.18 -6.25
C LYS A 24 2.58 -1.23 -5.96
N THR A 25 1.28 -1.49 -6.09
CA THR A 25 0.69 -2.81 -5.83
C THR A 25 0.97 -3.81 -6.94
N ALA A 26 1.32 -3.37 -8.15
CA ALA A 26 1.62 -4.23 -9.28
C ALA A 26 3.03 -4.84 -9.24
N PHE A 27 3.90 -4.40 -8.31
CA PHE A 27 5.29 -4.89 -8.22
C PHE A 27 5.43 -6.42 -8.07
N PRO A 28 4.60 -7.14 -7.29
CA PRO A 28 4.68 -8.60 -7.20
C PRO A 28 4.43 -9.30 -8.55
N LEU A 29 3.66 -8.68 -9.45
CA LEU A 29 3.42 -9.20 -10.80
C LEU A 29 4.72 -9.21 -11.62
N LEU A 30 5.57 -8.19 -11.47
CA LEU A 30 6.89 -8.17 -12.10
C LEU A 30 7.75 -9.36 -11.64
N LEU A 31 7.73 -9.69 -10.35
CA LEU A 31 8.48 -10.85 -9.83
C LEU A 31 7.96 -12.17 -10.42
N PHE A 32 6.65 -12.31 -10.56
CA PHE A 32 6.05 -13.46 -11.25
C PHE A 32 6.49 -13.55 -12.72
N LEU A 33 6.51 -12.43 -13.44
CA LEU A 33 6.95 -12.40 -14.84
C LEU A 33 8.42 -12.77 -15.01
N LEU A 34 9.27 -12.47 -14.02
CA LEU A 34 10.69 -12.87 -14.01
C LEU A 34 10.89 -14.35 -13.66
N HIS A 35 9.98 -14.95 -12.89
CA HIS A 35 10.03 -16.36 -12.51
C HIS A 35 8.63 -16.97 -12.59
N ILE A 36 8.24 -17.39 -13.80
CA ILE A 36 6.88 -17.88 -14.09
C ILE A 36 6.72 -19.30 -13.52
N GLN A 37 6.15 -19.38 -12.32
CA GLN A 37 5.80 -20.61 -11.61
C GLN A 37 4.45 -20.43 -10.91
N TRP A 38 3.78 -21.54 -10.58
CA TRP A 38 2.49 -21.48 -9.88
C TRP A 38 2.60 -20.82 -8.50
N TRP A 39 3.69 -21.10 -7.77
CA TRP A 39 3.88 -20.52 -6.44
C TRP A 39 4.13 -19.00 -6.51
N THR A 40 4.88 -18.51 -7.50
CA THR A 40 5.10 -17.07 -7.68
C THR A 40 3.84 -16.35 -8.13
N LEU A 41 2.97 -17.01 -8.91
CA LEU A 41 1.65 -16.49 -9.23
C LEU A 41 0.79 -16.33 -7.97
N ILE A 42 0.76 -17.35 -7.11
CA ILE A 42 0.00 -17.31 -5.84
C ILE A 42 0.52 -16.18 -4.95
N VAL A 43 1.84 -16.05 -4.81
CA VAL A 43 2.47 -14.96 -4.05
C VAL A 43 2.10 -13.59 -4.64
N ALA A 44 2.21 -13.44 -5.97
CA ALA A 44 1.90 -12.19 -6.64
C ALA A 44 0.44 -11.78 -6.45
N VAL A 45 -0.50 -12.69 -6.70
CA VAL A 45 -1.94 -12.45 -6.54
C VAL A 45 -2.29 -12.11 -5.09
N THR A 46 -1.76 -12.87 -4.13
CA THR A 46 -2.02 -12.65 -2.70
C THR A 46 -1.52 -11.27 -2.25
N ALA A 47 -0.28 -10.92 -2.62
CA ALA A 47 0.30 -9.63 -2.29
C ALA A 47 -0.46 -8.47 -2.96
N MET A 48 -0.81 -8.60 -4.24
CA MET A 48 -1.61 -7.61 -4.97
C MET A 48 -2.97 -7.38 -4.29
N VAL A 49 -3.69 -8.46 -3.96
CA VAL A 49 -4.99 -8.36 -3.27
C VAL A 49 -4.82 -7.68 -1.91
N PHE A 50 -3.85 -8.11 -1.11
CA PHE A 50 -3.58 -7.54 0.21
C PHE A 50 -3.35 -6.02 0.13
N PHE A 51 -2.42 -5.55 -0.71
CA PHE A 51 -2.14 -4.12 -0.81
C PHE A 51 -3.27 -3.31 -1.46
N THR A 52 -4.02 -3.91 -2.39
CA THR A 52 -5.21 -3.28 -2.97
C THR A 52 -6.28 -3.04 -1.91
N VAL A 53 -6.51 -4.01 -1.03
CA VAL A 53 -7.45 -3.89 0.08
C VAL A 53 -7.00 -2.79 1.05
N LEU A 54 -5.72 -2.74 1.41
CA LEU A 54 -5.20 -1.66 2.26
C LEU A 54 -5.41 -0.28 1.62
N ASN A 55 -5.07 -0.13 0.33
CA ASN A 55 -5.24 1.12 -0.40
C ASN A 55 -6.72 1.53 -0.48
N ARG A 56 -7.64 0.56 -0.67
CA ARG A 56 -9.08 0.79 -0.69
C ARG A 56 -9.59 1.41 0.61
N TYR A 57 -9.05 0.99 1.75
CA TYR A 57 -9.39 1.54 3.06
C TYR A 57 -8.56 2.77 3.46
N GLY A 58 -7.69 3.28 2.58
CA GLY A 58 -6.83 4.42 2.86
C GLY A 58 -5.66 4.14 3.81
N PHE A 59 -5.33 2.87 4.03
CA PHE A 59 -4.17 2.48 4.84
C PHE A 59 -2.88 2.57 4.03
N SER A 60 -1.89 3.31 4.55
CA SER A 60 -0.49 3.08 4.17
C SER A 60 0.03 1.83 4.89
N VAL A 61 1.11 1.23 4.38
CA VAL A 61 1.74 0.05 5.01
C VAL A 61 2.18 0.36 6.44
N GLU A 62 2.75 1.55 6.66
CA GLU A 62 3.16 2.00 8.00
C GLU A 62 1.97 2.13 8.96
N VAL A 63 0.86 2.74 8.51
CA VAL A 63 -0.36 2.89 9.32
C VAL A 63 -0.96 1.51 9.61
N PHE A 64 -0.97 0.61 8.63
CA PHE A 64 -1.42 -0.77 8.82
C PHE A 64 -0.56 -1.50 9.86
N LEU A 65 0.77 -1.38 9.80
CA LEU A 65 1.66 -1.99 10.78
C LEU A 65 1.45 -1.43 12.19
N ARG A 66 1.20 -0.11 12.33
CA ARG A 66 0.84 0.50 13.62
C ARG A 66 -0.49 -0.02 14.14
N TRP A 67 -1.49 -0.12 13.27
CA TRP A 67 -2.79 -0.69 13.60
C TRP A 67 -2.67 -2.17 14.00
N LEU A 68 -1.94 -2.97 13.24
CA LEU A 68 -1.69 -4.39 13.49
C LEU A 68 -0.97 -4.60 14.81
N ARG A 69 0.10 -3.83 15.07
CA ARG A 69 0.81 -3.85 16.37
C ARG A 69 -0.13 -3.50 17.51
N SER A 70 -0.97 -2.48 17.34
CA SER A 70 -1.97 -2.11 18.35
C SER A 70 -3.04 -3.19 18.54
N ALA A 71 -3.41 -3.91 17.49
CA ALA A 71 -4.41 -4.97 17.55
C ALA A 71 -3.85 -6.19 18.32
N ILE A 72 -2.61 -6.59 18.02
CA ILE A 72 -1.92 -7.71 18.69
C ILE A 72 -1.61 -7.38 20.15
N GLY A 73 -1.25 -6.12 20.46
CA GLY A 73 -0.94 -5.68 21.83
C GLY A 73 -2.13 -5.67 22.80
N GLY A 74 -3.36 -5.85 22.31
CA GLY A 74 -4.57 -5.91 23.13
C GLY A 74 -5.07 -4.55 23.62
N ARG A 75 -6.08 -4.59 24.50
CA ARG A 75 -6.83 -3.39 24.94
C ARG A 75 -6.08 -2.51 25.93
N ARG A 76 -5.15 -3.07 26.71
CA ARG A 76 -4.38 -2.31 27.70
C ARG A 76 -3.13 -1.74 27.05
N LYS A 77 -3.01 -0.41 27.08
CA LYS A 77 -1.85 0.33 26.60
C LYS A 77 -1.21 1.02 27.80
N ILE A 78 0.04 0.70 28.08
CA ILE A 78 0.82 1.39 29.11
C ILE A 78 1.24 2.72 28.49
N ALA A 79 0.69 3.82 29.00
CA ALA A 79 1.13 5.16 28.67
C ALA A 79 2.15 5.57 29.74
N ILE A 80 3.35 5.94 29.32
CA ILE A 80 4.32 6.63 30.18
C ILE A 80 3.97 8.12 30.07
N ALA A 81 3.88 8.79 31.21
CA ALA A 81 3.67 10.22 31.23
C ALA A 81 4.86 10.93 30.57
N TRP A 82 4.62 11.94 29.74
CA TRP A 82 5.71 12.61 29.00
C TRP A 82 6.67 13.41 29.89
N TRP A 83 6.29 13.63 31.14
CA TRP A 83 7.08 14.33 32.16
C TRP A 83 7.85 13.38 33.09
N ASP A 84 7.61 12.07 33.03
CA ASP A 84 8.38 11.07 33.78
C ASP A 84 9.63 10.69 32.96
N ASN A 85 10.74 11.38 33.22
CA ASN A 85 12.10 10.99 32.80
C ASN A 85 12.87 10.42 33.99
#